data_AF-A0A183T1P3-F1
#
_entry.id   AF-A0A183T1P3-F1
#
_cell.length_a   1.000
_cell.length_b   1.000
_cell.length_c   1.000
_cell.angle_alpha   90.00
_cell.angle_beta   90.00
_cell.angle_gamma   90.00
#
_symmetry.space_group_name_H-M   'P 1'
#
loop_
_entity.id
_entity.type
_entity.pdbx_description
1 polymer ?
#
loop_
_entity_poly.entity_id
_entity_poly.type
_entity_poly.pdbx_seq_one_letter_code
_entity_poly.pdbx_strand_id
1 'polypeptide(L)'
;MYRAEQKCRVTMEIMLHHNIASDQEVQAYSIAHPVPEKVVGINNPLFSPWHMPDDDQPACFIYMARELVGRDMIDETAMVRFALTVRKNYRNVTYHNWFHAFSVAHATFVSVNREDAKFTKLEKFCLLVASLCHDLDHRGRDNSFLRKNHTPLASLYTSSPLEHHHFNMTVTILQAGY
;
A
#
# COMPACT_ATOMS: atom_id res chain seq x y z
N MET A 1 -12.00 1.62 32.62
CA MET A 1 -10.97 1.60 31.56
C MET A 1 -11.09 0.35 30.68
N TYR A 2 -11.08 -0.87 31.26
CA TYR A 2 -11.21 -2.14 30.51
C TYR A 2 -12.38 -2.21 29.50
N ARG A 3 -13.61 -1.81 29.88
CA ARG A 3 -14.77 -1.87 28.97
C ARG A 3 -14.69 -0.93 27.76
N ALA A 4 -14.06 0.24 27.89
CA ALA A 4 -13.91 1.19 26.79
C ALA A 4 -12.87 0.73 25.77
N GLU A 5 -11.77 0.17 26.27
CA GLU A 5 -10.72 -0.45 25.48
C GLU A 5 -11.23 -1.68 24.72
N GLN A 6 -11.98 -2.57 25.38
CA GLN A 6 -12.60 -3.74 24.73
C GLN A 6 -13.59 -3.33 23.63
N LYS A 7 -14.40 -2.27 23.86
CA LYS A 7 -15.26 -1.71 22.80
C LYS A 7 -14.45 -1.17 21.63
N CYS A 8 -13.35 -0.46 21.89
CA CYS A 8 -12.47 0.05 20.85
C CYS A 8 -11.89 -1.09 20.01
N ARG A 9 -11.43 -2.17 20.66
CA ARG A 9 -10.89 -3.36 19.98
C ARG A 9 -11.92 -4.02 19.06
N VAL A 10 -13.13 -4.26 19.54
CA VAL A 10 -14.21 -4.84 18.71
C VAL A 10 -14.55 -3.93 17.54
N THR A 11 -14.63 -2.61 17.76
CA THR A 11 -14.86 -1.66 16.67
C THR A 11 -13.75 -1.71 15.62
N MET A 12 -12.48 -1.77 16.05
CA MET A 12 -11.34 -1.92 15.15
C MET A 12 -11.41 -3.23 14.36
N GLU A 13 -11.70 -4.36 15.01
CA GLU A 13 -11.86 -5.66 14.33
C GLU A 13 -12.93 -5.60 13.23
N ILE A 14 -14.09 -5.00 13.52
CA ILE A 14 -15.16 -4.81 12.54
C ILE A 14 -14.68 -3.91 11.37
N MET A 15 -14.02 -2.80 11.67
CA MET A 15 -13.50 -1.90 10.64
C MET A 15 -12.46 -2.58 9.75
N LEU A 16 -11.55 -3.35 10.35
CA LEU A 16 -10.54 -4.10 9.62
C LEU A 16 -11.18 -5.15 8.71
N HIS A 17 -12.17 -5.90 9.19
CA HIS A 17 -12.89 -6.86 8.36
C HIS A 17 -13.45 -6.23 7.07
N HIS A 18 -14.00 -5.01 7.16
CA HIS A 18 -14.52 -4.31 5.98
C HIS A 18 -13.45 -3.61 5.13
N ASN A 19 -12.29 -3.31 5.70
CA ASN A 19 -11.18 -2.64 5.01
C ASN A 19 -10.25 -3.60 4.29
N ILE A 20 -10.40 -4.89 4.53
CA ILE A 20 -9.65 -5.97 3.91
C ILE A 20 -10.33 -6.42 2.61
N ALA A 21 -9.55 -6.86 1.64
CA ALA A 21 -10.06 -7.55 0.45
C ALA A 21 -10.48 -8.99 0.82
N SER A 22 -11.75 -9.31 0.59
CA SER A 22 -12.33 -10.63 0.81
C SER A 22 -11.81 -11.67 -0.19
N ASP A 23 -11.96 -12.95 0.14
CA ASP A 23 -11.56 -14.06 -0.73
C ASP A 23 -12.26 -14.01 -2.10
N GLN A 24 -13.51 -13.57 -2.12
CA GLN A 24 -14.29 -13.40 -3.35
C GLN A 24 -13.73 -12.27 -4.22
N GLU A 25 -13.39 -11.13 -3.62
CA GLU A 25 -12.74 -10.01 -4.33
C GLU A 25 -11.40 -10.45 -4.90
N VAL A 26 -10.60 -11.19 -4.13
CA VAL A 26 -9.29 -11.69 -4.56
C VAL A 26 -9.43 -12.67 -5.73
N GLN A 27 -10.32 -13.67 -5.63
CA GLN A 27 -10.54 -14.63 -6.71
C GLN A 27 -11.06 -13.96 -7.99
N ALA A 28 -12.06 -13.08 -7.86
CA ALA A 28 -12.62 -12.36 -9.00
C ALA A 28 -11.56 -11.48 -9.67
N TYR A 29 -10.74 -10.79 -8.89
CA TYR A 29 -9.66 -9.96 -9.41
C TYR A 29 -8.59 -10.79 -10.11
N SER A 30 -8.12 -11.89 -9.51
CA SER A 30 -7.09 -12.75 -10.12
C SER A 30 -7.51 -13.36 -11.46
N ILE A 31 -8.81 -13.64 -11.64
CA ILE A 31 -9.36 -14.12 -12.92
C ILE A 31 -9.39 -12.99 -13.96
N ALA A 32 -9.81 -11.80 -13.55
CA ALA A 32 -9.98 -10.67 -14.46
C ALA A 32 -8.65 -9.98 -14.85
N HIS A 33 -7.69 -9.94 -13.92
CA HIS A 33 -6.43 -9.21 -14.04
C HIS A 33 -5.24 -10.12 -13.67
N PRO A 34 -4.93 -11.13 -14.50
CA PRO A 34 -3.77 -11.99 -14.26
C PRO A 34 -2.49 -11.16 -14.25
N VAL A 35 -1.54 -11.52 -13.37
CA VAL A 35 -0.26 -10.81 -13.29
C VAL A 35 0.46 -10.94 -14.64
N PRO A 36 0.82 -9.82 -15.30
CA PRO A 36 1.41 -9.87 -16.62
C PRO A 36 2.80 -10.50 -16.60
N GLU A 37 3.17 -11.19 -17.67
CA GLU A 37 4.52 -11.73 -17.89
C GLU A 37 5.53 -10.63 -18.24
N LYS A 38 5.06 -9.51 -18.79
CA LYS A 38 5.88 -8.38 -19.21
C LYS A 38 5.04 -7.10 -19.21
N VAL A 39 5.60 -6.03 -18.65
CA VAL A 39 5.03 -4.68 -18.75
C VAL A 39 5.96 -3.79 -19.57
N VAL A 40 5.49 -3.33 -20.73
CA VAL A 40 6.31 -2.56 -21.66
C VAL A 40 6.67 -1.20 -21.05
N GLY A 41 7.96 -0.87 -21.02
CA GLY A 41 8.43 0.43 -20.55
C GLY A 41 8.51 0.59 -19.03
N ILE A 42 8.14 -0.41 -18.23
CA ILE A 42 8.10 -0.31 -16.76
C ILE A 42 9.45 0.04 -16.11
N ASN A 43 10.58 -0.30 -16.73
CA ASN A 43 11.92 0.07 -16.28
C ASN A 43 12.33 1.51 -16.64
N ASN A 44 11.50 2.23 -17.40
CA ASN A 44 11.76 3.62 -17.77
C ASN A 44 11.26 4.55 -16.65
N PRO A 45 12.10 5.46 -16.12
CA PRO A 45 11.65 6.45 -15.11
C PRO A 45 10.61 7.43 -15.66
N LEU A 46 10.47 7.53 -16.98
CA LEU A 46 9.44 8.34 -17.65
C LEU A 46 8.17 7.54 -17.97
N PHE A 47 8.10 6.27 -17.54
CA PHE A 47 6.84 5.53 -17.55
C PHE A 47 5.82 6.34 -16.74
N SER A 48 4.69 6.64 -17.36
CA SER A 48 3.63 7.41 -16.73
C SER A 48 2.52 6.44 -16.32
N PRO A 49 2.31 6.22 -15.01
CA PRO A 49 1.21 5.41 -14.52
C PRO A 49 -0.17 5.89 -14.98
N TRP A 50 -0.28 7.15 -15.41
CA TRP A 50 -1.53 7.77 -15.88
C TRP A 50 -2.15 7.04 -17.09
N HIS A 51 -1.31 6.40 -17.91
CA HIS A 51 -1.79 5.67 -19.09
C HIS A 51 -2.15 4.21 -18.76
N MET A 52 -2.02 3.79 -17.50
CA MET A 52 -2.40 2.46 -17.02
C MET A 52 -3.74 2.55 -16.29
N PRO A 53 -4.75 1.75 -16.68
CA PRO A 53 -6.00 1.64 -15.93
C PRO A 53 -5.75 1.34 -14.44
N ASP A 54 -6.52 1.97 -13.56
CA ASP A 54 -6.38 1.79 -12.10
C ASP A 54 -6.58 0.34 -11.64
N ASP A 55 -7.35 -0.45 -12.40
CA ASP A 55 -7.56 -1.87 -12.15
C ASP A 55 -6.38 -2.75 -12.58
N ASP A 56 -5.48 -2.28 -13.45
CA ASP A 56 -4.27 -3.02 -13.85
C ASP A 56 -3.10 -2.78 -12.88
N GLN A 57 -3.12 -1.66 -12.14
CA GLN A 57 -2.04 -1.24 -11.26
C GLN A 57 -1.69 -2.27 -10.16
N PRO A 58 -2.64 -2.93 -9.47
CA PRO A 58 -2.29 -3.97 -8.50
C PRO A 58 -1.56 -5.15 -9.15
N ALA A 59 -1.96 -5.59 -10.34
CA ALA A 59 -1.29 -6.66 -11.08
C ALA A 59 0.13 -6.22 -11.51
N CYS A 60 0.27 -4.97 -11.95
CA CYS A 60 1.57 -4.39 -12.28
C CYS A 60 2.50 -4.28 -11.05
N PHE A 61 1.95 -3.96 -9.86
CA PHE A 61 2.73 -3.95 -8.61
C PHE A 61 3.29 -5.33 -8.28
N ILE A 62 2.48 -6.39 -8.45
CA ILE A 62 2.91 -7.77 -8.23
C ILE A 62 3.98 -8.18 -9.25
N TYR A 63 3.84 -7.75 -10.52
CA TYR A 63 4.89 -7.91 -11.52
C TYR A 63 6.19 -7.24 -11.09
N MET A 64 6.16 -5.98 -10.63
CA MET A 64 7.35 -5.28 -10.12
C MET A 64 8.00 -6.05 -8.95
N ALA A 65 7.20 -6.58 -8.02
CA ALA A 65 7.72 -7.40 -6.92
C ALA A 65 8.41 -8.68 -7.44
N ARG A 66 7.80 -9.39 -8.40
CA ARG A 66 8.38 -10.58 -9.02
C ARG A 66 9.71 -10.29 -9.69
N GLU A 67 9.83 -9.16 -10.39
CA GLU A 67 11.08 -8.75 -11.03
C GLU A 67 12.19 -8.50 -10.00
N LEU A 68 11.87 -7.93 -8.83
CA LEU A 68 12.87 -7.61 -7.81
C LEU A 68 13.34 -8.82 -7.00
N VAL A 69 12.45 -9.77 -6.68
CA VAL A 69 12.78 -10.89 -5.77
C VAL A 69 12.75 -12.28 -6.40
N GLY A 70 12.10 -12.43 -7.54
CA GLY A 70 11.81 -13.71 -8.19
C GLY A 70 10.44 -14.27 -7.79
N ARG A 71 9.86 -15.09 -8.67
CA ARG A 71 8.50 -15.65 -8.50
C ARG A 71 8.37 -16.54 -7.26
N ASP A 72 9.40 -17.33 -6.96
CA ASP A 72 9.37 -18.30 -5.87
C ASP A 72 9.31 -17.66 -4.47
N MET A 73 9.63 -16.36 -4.37
CA MET A 73 9.58 -15.60 -3.13
C MET A 73 8.21 -14.96 -2.87
N ILE A 74 7.26 -15.10 -3.80
CA ILE A 74 5.98 -14.40 -3.79
C ILE A 74 4.83 -15.40 -3.82
N ASP A 75 4.01 -15.41 -2.77
CA ASP A 75 2.64 -15.94 -2.86
C ASP A 75 1.77 -14.92 -3.60
N GLU A 76 1.37 -15.27 -4.82
CA GLU A 76 0.56 -14.40 -5.67
C GLU A 76 -0.80 -14.08 -5.03
N THR A 77 -1.45 -15.05 -4.39
CA THR A 77 -2.76 -14.84 -3.76
C THR A 77 -2.66 -13.87 -2.59
N ALA A 78 -1.63 -14.05 -1.76
CA ALA A 78 -1.34 -13.13 -0.66
C ALA A 78 -1.03 -11.72 -1.18
N MET A 79 -0.24 -11.60 -2.25
CA MET A 79 0.10 -10.32 -2.85
C MET A 79 -1.07 -9.61 -3.54
N VAL A 80 -1.96 -10.34 -4.21
CA VAL A 80 -3.21 -9.78 -4.74
C VAL A 80 -4.04 -9.22 -3.59
N ARG A 81 -4.27 -10.02 -2.54
CA ARG A 81 -5.05 -9.56 -1.38
C ARG A 81 -4.41 -8.34 -0.72
N PHE A 82 -3.10 -8.34 -0.56
CA PHE A 82 -2.35 -7.21 -0.04
C PHE A 82 -2.56 -5.96 -0.89
N ALA A 83 -2.30 -6.02 -2.21
CA ALA A 83 -2.40 -4.85 -3.09
C ALA A 83 -3.84 -4.30 -3.15
N LEU A 84 -4.86 -5.16 -3.21
CA LEU A 84 -6.27 -4.75 -3.17
C LEU A 84 -6.65 -4.13 -1.83
N THR A 85 -6.18 -4.69 -0.73
CA THR A 85 -6.40 -4.15 0.62
C THR A 85 -5.76 -2.78 0.76
N VAL A 86 -4.51 -2.61 0.32
CA VAL A 86 -3.82 -1.30 0.34
C VAL A 86 -4.60 -0.29 -0.50
N ARG A 87 -5.00 -0.64 -1.73
CA ARG A 87 -5.81 0.22 -2.60
C ARG A 87 -7.11 0.67 -1.92
N LYS A 88 -7.83 -0.25 -1.28
CA LYS A 88 -9.08 0.01 -0.55
C LYS A 88 -8.91 0.97 0.64
N ASN A 89 -7.70 1.04 1.21
CA ASN A 89 -7.37 1.91 2.33
C ASN A 89 -6.77 3.27 1.91
N TYR A 90 -6.61 3.53 0.61
CA TYR A 90 -6.38 4.89 0.11
C TYR A 90 -7.71 5.64 -0.06
N ARG A 91 -7.74 6.90 0.39
CA ARG A 91 -8.93 7.74 0.26
C ARG A 91 -9.03 8.37 -1.13
N ASN A 92 -10.25 8.66 -1.55
CA ASN A 92 -10.50 9.49 -2.72
C ASN A 92 -10.27 10.97 -2.38
N VAL A 93 -9.01 11.39 -2.46
CA VAL A 93 -8.56 12.79 -2.33
C VAL A 93 -7.82 13.22 -3.59
N THR A 94 -7.67 14.53 -3.79
CA THR A 94 -7.15 15.10 -5.05
C THR A 94 -5.77 14.59 -5.44
N TYR A 95 -4.88 14.28 -4.48
CA TYR A 95 -3.49 13.93 -4.76
C TYR A 95 -2.99 12.68 -4.02
N HIS A 96 -2.96 12.69 -2.68
CA HIS A 96 -2.46 11.57 -1.85
C HIS A 96 -3.42 10.38 -1.83
N ASN A 97 -3.63 9.77 -2.99
CA ASN A 97 -4.53 8.66 -3.26
C ASN A 97 -3.74 7.44 -3.79
N TRP A 98 -4.44 6.38 -4.16
CA TRP A 98 -3.84 5.15 -4.68
C TRP A 98 -2.90 5.39 -5.87
N PHE A 99 -3.29 6.28 -6.79
CA PHE A 99 -2.49 6.58 -7.98
C PHE A 99 -1.13 7.18 -7.62
N HIS A 100 -1.10 8.14 -6.69
CA HIS A 100 0.16 8.70 -6.17
C HIS A 100 1.02 7.61 -5.52
N ALA A 101 0.43 6.77 -4.68
CA ALA A 101 1.14 5.69 -4.02
C ALA A 101 1.75 4.68 -5.00
N PHE A 102 1.00 4.26 -6.02
CA PHE A 102 1.51 3.40 -7.08
C PHE A 102 2.62 4.07 -7.89
N SER A 103 2.50 5.36 -8.17
CA SER A 103 3.54 6.14 -8.87
C SER A 103 4.84 6.20 -8.08
N VAL A 104 4.76 6.38 -6.76
CA VAL A 104 5.94 6.34 -5.87
C VAL A 104 6.54 4.93 -5.82
N ALA A 105 5.71 3.88 -5.74
CA ALA A 105 6.18 2.50 -5.78
C ALA A 105 6.90 2.16 -7.10
N HIS A 106 6.39 2.64 -8.24
CA HIS A 106 7.05 2.53 -9.53
C HIS A 106 8.40 3.26 -9.56
N ALA A 107 8.47 4.49 -9.07
CA ALA A 107 9.72 5.24 -8.97
C ALA A 107 10.74 4.51 -8.08
N THR A 108 10.31 3.92 -6.97
CA THR A 108 11.13 3.07 -6.11
C THR A 108 11.62 1.83 -6.86
N PHE A 109 10.73 1.11 -7.56
CA PHE A 109 11.09 -0.05 -8.39
C PHE A 109 12.20 0.29 -9.40
N VAL A 110 12.04 1.36 -10.18
CA VAL A 110 13.06 1.80 -11.16
C VAL A 110 14.38 2.13 -10.47
N SER A 111 14.33 2.80 -9.30
CA SER A 111 15.53 3.21 -8.56
C SER A 111 16.31 2.03 -8.02
N VAL A 112 15.64 1.08 -7.36
CA VAL A 112 16.30 -0.09 -6.77
C VAL A 112 16.75 -1.10 -7.82
N ASN A 113 16.07 -1.18 -8.97
CA ASN A 113 16.47 -2.03 -10.09
C ASN A 113 17.70 -1.48 -10.83
N ARG A 114 17.86 -0.15 -10.90
CA ARG A 114 19.08 0.47 -11.45
C ARG A 114 20.30 0.26 -10.57
N GLU A 115 20.10 0.21 -9.27
CA GLU A 115 21.13 0.06 -8.24
C GLU A 115 21.13 -1.37 -7.68
N ASP A 116 20.92 -2.36 -8.54
CA ASP A 116 20.63 -3.74 -8.18
C ASP A 116 21.65 -4.35 -7.20
N ALA A 117 22.94 -4.01 -7.37
CA ALA A 117 24.03 -4.51 -6.53
C ALA A 117 24.08 -3.92 -5.11
N LYS A 118 23.35 -2.81 -4.83
CA LYS A 118 23.38 -2.12 -3.54
C LYS A 118 22.38 -2.67 -2.52
N PHE A 119 21.34 -3.36 -2.99
CA PHE A 119 20.25 -3.84 -2.14
C PHE A 119 20.06 -5.34 -2.29
N THR A 120 19.87 -6.03 -1.18
CA THR A 120 19.40 -7.40 -1.16
C THR A 120 17.98 -7.49 -1.70
N LYS A 121 17.56 -8.69 -2.13
CA LYS A 121 16.18 -8.96 -2.54
C LYS A 121 15.15 -8.52 -1.49
N LEU A 122 15.43 -8.81 -0.22
CA LEU A 122 14.54 -8.44 0.88
C LEU A 122 14.43 -6.92 1.04
N GLU A 123 15.54 -6.18 1.00
CA GLU A 123 15.51 -4.71 1.09
C GLU A 123 14.74 -4.09 -0.08
N LYS A 124 14.93 -4.59 -1.30
CA LYS A 124 14.17 -4.16 -2.48
C LYS A 124 12.66 -4.34 -2.29
N PHE A 125 12.26 -5.51 -1.79
CA PHE A 125 10.87 -5.81 -1.51
C PHE A 125 10.29 -4.91 -0.40
N CYS A 126 11.03 -4.73 0.70
CA CYS A 126 10.63 -3.85 1.80
C CYS A 126 10.46 -2.40 1.32
N LEU A 127 11.38 -1.88 0.49
CA LEU A 127 11.27 -0.54 -0.09
C LEU A 127 10.06 -0.41 -1.02
N LEU A 128 9.79 -1.43 -1.83
CA LEU A 128 8.63 -1.45 -2.73
C LEU A 128 7.30 -1.49 -1.95
N VAL A 129 7.22 -2.28 -0.88
CA VAL A 129 6.04 -2.34 0.01
C VAL A 129 5.87 -1.03 0.77
N ALA A 130 6.95 -0.48 1.34
CA ALA A 130 6.92 0.77 2.10
C ALA A 130 6.47 1.95 1.23
N SER A 131 6.96 2.05 -0.01
CA SER A 131 6.56 3.10 -0.95
C SER A 131 5.08 3.03 -1.33
N LEU A 132 4.53 1.82 -1.55
CA LEU A 132 3.10 1.67 -1.82
C LEU A 132 2.22 2.06 -0.61
N CYS A 133 2.72 1.89 0.62
CA CYS A 133 1.93 2.12 1.84
C CYS A 133 2.13 3.50 2.49
N HIS A 134 3.07 4.32 2.00
CA HIS A 134 3.57 5.49 2.74
C HIS A 134 2.53 6.56 3.09
N ASP A 135 1.41 6.64 2.35
CA ASP A 135 0.35 7.64 2.50
C ASP A 135 -1.03 7.03 2.80
N LEU A 136 -1.08 5.80 3.34
CA LEU A 136 -2.34 5.10 3.66
C LEU A 136 -3.29 5.92 4.53
N ASP A 137 -4.57 5.99 4.19
CA ASP A 137 -5.60 6.80 4.89
C ASP A 137 -5.31 8.33 4.92
N HIS A 138 -4.45 8.86 4.03
CA HIS A 138 -4.22 10.31 3.98
C HIS A 138 -5.51 11.11 3.66
N ARG A 139 -5.77 12.17 4.44
CA ARG A 139 -7.06 12.90 4.44
C ARG A 139 -7.08 14.21 3.65
N GLY A 140 -6.03 14.46 2.86
CA GLY A 140 -5.89 15.68 2.06
C GLY A 140 -5.61 16.95 2.89
N ARG A 141 -5.03 16.76 4.08
CA ARG A 141 -4.64 17.81 5.03
C ARG A 141 -3.25 17.50 5.57
N ASP A 142 -2.47 18.53 5.85
CA ASP A 142 -1.11 18.37 6.36
C ASP A 142 -1.06 18.30 7.90
N ASN A 143 0.12 17.96 8.43
CA ASN A 143 0.38 17.91 9.87
C ASN A 143 0.17 19.26 10.59
N SER A 144 0.33 20.39 9.89
CA SER A 144 0.11 21.74 10.44
C SER A 144 -1.38 21.96 10.73
N PHE A 145 -2.24 21.59 9.78
CA PHE A 145 -3.69 21.62 9.91
C PHE A 145 -4.15 20.73 11.07
N LEU A 146 -3.64 19.49 11.17
CA LEU A 146 -4.02 18.56 12.24
C LEU A 146 -3.72 19.11 13.64
N ARG A 147 -2.56 19.76 13.82
CA ARG A 147 -2.16 20.40 15.08
C ARG A 147 -3.01 21.62 15.41
N LYS A 148 -3.19 22.53 14.43
CA LYS A 148 -3.98 23.76 14.61
C LYS A 148 -5.44 23.48 14.98
N ASN A 149 -5.99 22.36 14.50
CA ASN A 149 -7.38 21.98 14.76
C ASN A 149 -7.52 20.96 15.90
N HIS A 150 -6.45 20.68 16.67
CA HIS A 150 -6.47 19.75 17.80
C HIS A 150 -7.13 18.40 17.48
N THR A 151 -6.84 17.87 16.30
CA THR A 151 -7.43 16.60 15.86
C THR A 151 -6.96 15.44 16.76
N PRO A 152 -7.75 14.37 16.96
CA PRO A 152 -7.32 13.23 17.76
C PRO A 152 -5.98 12.64 17.31
N LEU A 153 -5.70 12.64 15.99
CA LEU A 153 -4.45 12.14 15.45
C LEU A 153 -3.24 12.98 15.89
N ALA A 154 -3.39 14.31 15.93
CA ALA A 154 -2.35 15.21 16.43
C ALA A 154 -2.14 15.08 17.95
N SER A 155 -3.13 14.60 18.70
CA SER A 155 -3.00 14.34 20.13
C SER A 155 -2.29 13.02 20.45
N LEU A 156 -2.30 12.06 19.53
CA LEU A 156 -1.69 10.74 19.71
C LEU A 156 -0.16 10.75 19.53
N TYR A 157 0.36 11.63 18.68
CA TYR A 157 1.79 11.66 18.33
C TYR A 157 2.40 13.04 18.54
N THR A 158 3.60 13.08 19.11
CA THR A 158 4.34 14.32 19.39
C THR A 158 5.04 14.87 18.15
N SER A 159 5.52 14.01 17.25
CA SER A 159 6.10 14.36 15.95
C SER A 159 5.46 13.52 14.83
N SER A 160 5.41 14.09 13.63
CA SER A 160 4.94 13.42 12.40
C SER A 160 3.64 12.57 12.56
N PRO A 161 2.50 13.17 12.97
CA PRO A 161 1.27 12.42 13.21
C PRO A 161 0.74 11.60 12.02
N LEU A 162 0.80 12.15 10.80
CA LEU A 162 0.37 11.45 9.59
C LEU A 162 1.28 10.25 9.29
N GLU A 163 2.59 10.43 9.39
CA GLU A 163 3.56 9.40 9.04
C GLU A 163 3.49 8.22 10.02
N HIS A 164 3.31 8.48 11.32
CA HIS A 164 3.02 7.43 12.30
C HIS A 164 1.69 6.71 12.02
N HIS A 165 0.67 7.44 11.56
CA HIS A 165 -0.62 6.87 11.17
C HIS A 165 -0.48 5.92 9.98
N HIS A 166 0.18 6.35 8.92
CA HIS A 166 0.44 5.55 7.72
C HIS A 166 1.21 4.26 8.06
N PHE A 167 2.23 4.37 8.94
CA PHE A 167 2.96 3.22 9.46
C PHE A 167 2.05 2.23 10.21
N ASN A 168 1.22 2.71 11.13
CA ASN A 168 0.32 1.83 11.90
C ASN A 168 -0.73 1.15 11.03
N MET A 169 -1.26 1.86 10.01
CA MET A 169 -2.12 1.27 8.98
C MET A 169 -1.40 0.15 8.24
N THR A 170 -0.14 0.38 7.85
CA THR A 170 0.69 -0.61 7.16
C THR A 170 0.89 -1.86 8.01
N VAL A 171 1.32 -1.71 9.26
CA VAL A 171 1.53 -2.83 10.19
C VAL A 171 0.25 -3.62 10.39
N THR A 172 -0.89 -2.94 10.53
CA THR A 172 -2.19 -3.59 10.73
C THR A 172 -2.60 -4.42 9.51
N ILE A 173 -2.40 -3.91 8.29
CA ILE A 173 -2.65 -4.67 7.05
C ILE A 173 -1.74 -5.91 6.97
N LEU A 174 -0.46 -5.77 7.32
CA LEU A 174 0.50 -6.89 7.28
C LEU A 174 0.25 -7.94 8.36
N GLN A 175 -0.25 -7.53 9.53
CA GLN A 175 -0.60 -8.43 10.63
C GLN A 175 -1.98 -9.08 10.50
N ALA A 176 -2.81 -8.62 9.55
CA ALA A 176 -4.14 -9.16 9.33
C ALA A 176 -4.16 -10.67 9.02
N GLY A 177 -3.02 -11.24 8.61
CA GLY A 177 -2.79 -12.68 8.53
C GLY A 177 -3.75 -13.36 7.56
N TYR A 178 -3.39 -13.38 6.28
CA TYR A 178 -4.08 -14.16 5.26
C TYR A 178 -3.34 -15.45 4.97
#